data_AF-A0A6A5KGE7-F1
#
_entry.id   AF-A0A6A5KGE7-F1
#
_cell.length_a   1.000
_cell.length_b   1.000
_cell.length_c   1.000
_cell.angle_alpha   90.00
_cell.angle_beta   90.00
_cell.angle_gamma   90.00
#
_symmetry.space_group_name_H-M   'P 1'
#
loop_
_entity.id
_entity.type
_entity.pdbx_description
1 polymer ?
#
loop_
_entity_poly.entity_id
_entity_poly.type
_entity_poly.pdbx_seq_one_letter_code
_entity_poly.pdbx_strand_id
1 'polypeptide(L)'
;MSYTSFFSLCVALKEYIEDILPTNTTDQPTIPFPTLPLELRELIYRYAILPGDPIARSQYLSFSAVDTAYGDDPRYLPWLPSLCRVNEAARLDVSLFLLRIAEFSILYPAQIPPFILFLETFPEGIGFSAIRRLDFQLFGRHRPLFGSGNPYIDFMKRCPNLSQIRIKFDVDYLAQQSWDWRDGAFMPPMKLQSFHRRVRELHDIIAVYSLKGILELDRLNKLTIEAWPRVRVGDQYGVENMLVDCAPMVRQLVQWLREGFRKKGREVEVLFVEASSPGLRWTGQI
;
A
#
# COMPACT_ATOMS: atom_id res chain seq x y z
N MET A 1 35.85 -15.74 1.80
CA MET A 1 35.06 -16.80 2.46
C MET A 1 33.60 -16.59 2.12
N SER A 2 32.87 -17.63 1.70
CA SER A 2 31.41 -17.60 1.54
C SER A 2 30.77 -18.28 2.75
N TYR A 3 29.92 -17.55 3.47
CA TYR A 3 29.17 -18.12 4.60
C TYR A 3 27.90 -18.80 4.09
N THR A 4 27.75 -20.10 4.35
CA THR A 4 26.63 -20.90 3.85
C THR A 4 25.44 -20.96 4.81
N SER A 5 25.57 -20.44 6.04
CA SER A 5 24.47 -20.38 7.01
C SER A 5 24.53 -19.13 7.89
N PHE A 6 23.37 -18.72 8.45
CA PHE A 6 23.28 -17.63 9.43
C PHE A 6 24.21 -17.87 10.62
N PHE A 7 24.20 -19.11 11.12
CA PHE A 7 25.01 -19.49 12.26
C PHE A 7 26.51 -19.33 11.96
N SER A 8 26.97 -19.71 10.76
CA SER A 8 28.36 -19.51 10.33
C SER A 8 28.73 -18.03 10.24
N LEU A 9 27.82 -17.17 9.77
CA LEU A 9 28.03 -15.72 9.76
C LEU A 9 28.10 -15.17 11.19
N CYS A 10 27.19 -15.58 12.07
CA CYS A 10 27.19 -15.16 13.48
C CYS A 10 28.45 -15.63 14.21
N VAL A 11 28.94 -16.85 13.96
CA VAL A 11 30.18 -17.38 14.55
C VAL A 11 31.40 -16.61 14.03
N ALA A 12 31.47 -16.34 12.73
CA ALA A 12 32.57 -15.55 12.15
C ALA A 12 32.57 -14.10 12.65
N LEU A 13 31.38 -13.51 12.81
CA LEU A 13 31.24 -12.18 13.40
C LEU A 13 31.52 -12.20 14.91
N LYS A 14 31.25 -13.30 15.62
CA LYS A 14 31.50 -13.41 17.06
C LYS A 14 32.97 -13.21 17.40
N GLU A 15 33.89 -13.83 16.67
CA GLU A 15 35.33 -13.63 16.85
C GLU A 15 35.75 -12.18 16.57
N TYR A 16 35.15 -11.54 15.57
CA TYR A 16 35.38 -10.12 15.27
C TYR A 16 34.78 -9.17 16.32
N ILE A 17 33.70 -9.58 16.99
CA ILE A 17 32.99 -8.79 18.00
C ILE A 17 33.65 -8.91 19.38
N GLU A 18 34.19 -10.07 19.73
CA GLU A 18 34.89 -10.31 21.00
C GLU A 18 36.16 -9.45 21.12
N ASP A 19 36.83 -9.13 20.00
CA ASP A 19 37.98 -8.21 19.99
C ASP A 19 37.62 -6.73 20.17
N ILE A 20 36.34 -6.35 20.04
CA ILE A 20 35.89 -4.94 20.00
C ILE A 20 35.10 -4.57 21.27
N LEU A 21 34.68 -5.53 22.09
CA LEU A 21 33.82 -5.26 23.25
C LEU A 21 34.64 -4.90 24.50
N PRO A 22 34.46 -3.68 25.07
CA PRO A 22 34.95 -3.40 26.42
C PRO A 22 34.09 -4.19 27.43
N THR A 23 34.75 -4.96 28.30
CA THR A 23 34.16 -5.89 29.29
C THR A 23 33.29 -5.24 30.39
N ASN A 24 32.98 -3.95 30.30
CA ASN A 24 32.18 -3.24 31.28
C ASN A 24 31.02 -2.54 30.59
N THR A 25 29.88 -3.19 30.43
CA THR A 25 28.65 -2.51 30.02
C THR A 25 27.47 -2.96 30.87
N THR A 26 27.18 -2.12 31.87
CA THR A 26 25.89 -1.90 32.51
C THR A 26 24.75 -1.84 31.48
N ASP A 27 23.79 -2.76 31.59
CA ASP A 27 22.33 -2.75 31.29
C ASP A 27 21.67 -1.73 30.34
N GLN A 28 22.40 -1.06 29.44
CA GLN A 28 21.77 -0.31 28.36
C GLN A 28 21.32 -1.28 27.27
N PRO A 29 20.04 -1.27 26.85
CA PRO A 29 19.58 -2.07 25.73
C PRO A 29 20.29 -1.60 24.46
N THR A 30 21.31 -2.34 24.06
CA THR A 30 22.09 -2.06 22.87
C THR A 30 21.41 -2.66 21.64
N ILE A 31 21.48 -1.91 20.53
CA ILE A 31 21.05 -2.36 19.20
C ILE A 31 21.85 -3.63 18.84
N PRO A 32 21.28 -4.62 18.14
CA PRO A 32 22.04 -5.74 17.61
C PRO A 32 23.22 -5.23 16.77
N PHE A 33 24.44 -5.65 17.12
CA PHE A 33 25.68 -5.30 16.41
C PHE A 33 25.95 -3.78 16.34
N PRO A 34 26.01 -3.06 17.48
CA PRO A 34 26.05 -1.60 17.50
C PRO A 34 27.34 -1.02 16.89
N THR A 35 28.39 -1.83 16.80
CA THR A 35 29.69 -1.49 16.20
C THR A 35 29.72 -1.65 14.68
N LEU A 36 28.72 -2.31 14.08
CA LEU A 36 28.68 -2.51 12.63
C LEU A 36 28.07 -1.28 11.93
N PRO A 37 28.64 -0.88 10.77
CA PRO A 37 28.01 0.08 9.86
C PRO A 37 26.56 -0.33 9.54
N LEU A 38 25.71 0.66 9.30
CA LEU A 38 24.29 0.45 9.02
C LEU A 38 24.09 -0.53 7.86
N GLU A 39 24.90 -0.41 6.82
CA GLU A 39 24.84 -1.23 5.61
C GLU A 39 25.04 -2.71 5.93
N LEU A 40 25.99 -3.04 6.82
CA LEU A 40 26.23 -4.42 7.24
C LEU A 40 25.09 -4.95 8.12
N ARG A 41 24.54 -4.12 9.02
CA ARG A 41 23.36 -4.49 9.81
C ARG A 41 22.16 -4.78 8.93
N GLU A 42 21.89 -3.94 7.93
CA GLU A 42 20.80 -4.16 6.98
C GLU A 42 20.98 -5.44 6.15
N LEU A 43 22.21 -5.80 5.77
CA LEU A 43 22.50 -7.08 5.13
C LEU A 43 22.18 -8.27 6.04
N ILE A 44 22.55 -8.19 7.32
CA ILE A 44 22.23 -9.22 8.33
C ILE A 44 20.71 -9.32 8.49
N TYR A 45 20.00 -8.19 8.63
CA TYR A 45 18.55 -8.17 8.75
C TYR A 45 17.86 -8.75 7.54
N ARG A 46 18.30 -8.38 6.33
CA ARG A 46 17.78 -8.93 5.09
C ARG A 46 17.93 -10.46 5.07
N TYR A 47 19.12 -10.96 5.41
CA TYR A 47 19.37 -12.39 5.43
C TYR A 47 18.52 -13.12 6.48
N ALA A 48 18.35 -12.53 7.67
CA ALA A 48 17.56 -13.10 8.76
C ALA A 48 16.06 -13.12 8.47
N ILE A 49 15.54 -12.11 7.77
CA ILE A 49 14.11 -11.97 7.44
C ILE A 49 13.73 -12.78 6.19
N LEU A 50 14.67 -12.94 5.24
CA LEU A 50 14.46 -13.61 3.96
C LEU A 50 15.48 -14.75 3.74
N PRO A 51 15.39 -15.85 4.52
CA PRO A 51 16.30 -16.97 4.34
C PRO A 51 16.04 -17.66 2.99
N GLY A 52 17.06 -17.74 2.14
CA GLY A 52 17.04 -18.58 0.93
C GLY A 52 16.66 -17.89 -0.38
N ASP A 53 16.49 -16.56 -0.41
CA ASP A 53 16.26 -15.83 -1.66
C ASP A 53 17.45 -14.93 -2.06
N PRO A 54 18.52 -15.52 -2.61
CA PRO A 54 19.71 -14.76 -2.98
C PRO A 54 19.50 -13.83 -4.20
N ILE A 55 18.39 -13.97 -4.95
CA ILE A 55 18.27 -13.43 -6.32
C ILE A 55 16.92 -12.78 -6.67
N ALA A 56 15.86 -12.79 -5.84
CA ALA A 56 14.66 -11.99 -6.13
C ALA A 56 14.92 -10.48 -5.92
N ARG A 57 15.70 -9.89 -6.82
CA ARG A 57 16.09 -8.47 -6.84
C ARG A 57 14.90 -7.54 -7.10
N SER A 58 13.70 -8.06 -7.36
CA SER A 58 12.55 -7.25 -7.77
C SER A 58 11.27 -7.44 -6.96
N GLN A 59 11.22 -8.36 -5.99
CA GLN A 59 10.01 -8.57 -5.21
C GLN A 59 10.15 -7.88 -3.86
N TYR A 60 9.33 -6.85 -3.66
CA TYR A 60 9.20 -6.21 -2.37
C TYR A 60 8.54 -7.19 -1.39
N LEU A 61 8.94 -7.11 -0.12
CA LEU A 61 8.19 -7.77 0.94
C LEU A 61 6.79 -7.15 1.00
N SER A 62 5.75 -7.92 0.71
CA SER A 62 4.37 -7.44 0.76
C SER A 62 3.75 -7.85 2.09
N PHE A 63 3.29 -6.87 2.87
CA PHE A 63 2.56 -7.09 4.12
C PHE A 63 1.15 -6.54 4.01
N SER A 64 0.18 -7.24 4.60
CA SER A 64 -1.18 -6.73 4.71
C SER A 64 -1.32 -5.89 5.98
N ALA A 65 -1.85 -4.68 5.87
CA ALA A 65 -2.17 -3.88 7.05
C ALA A 65 -3.23 -4.54 7.94
N VAL A 66 -4.02 -5.48 7.42
CA VAL A 66 -4.93 -6.32 8.21
C VAL A 66 -4.20 -7.03 9.35
N ASP A 67 -2.95 -7.45 9.12
CA ASP A 67 -2.19 -8.23 10.09
C ASP A 67 -1.80 -7.41 11.33
N THR A 68 -2.00 -6.08 11.29
CA THR A 68 -1.84 -5.19 12.45
C THR A 68 -3.03 -5.23 13.41
N ALA A 69 -4.20 -5.71 12.96
CA ALA A 69 -5.42 -5.75 13.77
C ALA A 69 -5.47 -6.93 14.74
N TYR A 70 -4.61 -7.95 14.56
CA TYR A 70 -4.66 -9.21 15.30
C TYR A 70 -3.64 -9.31 16.45
N GLY A 71 -3.16 -8.19 16.99
CA GLY A 71 -2.22 -8.17 18.11
C GLY A 71 -2.71 -7.32 19.26
N ASP A 72 -2.52 -7.81 20.49
CA ASP A 72 -2.84 -7.05 21.72
C ASP A 72 -1.89 -5.87 21.94
N ASP A 73 -0.63 -6.02 21.51
CA ASP A 73 0.39 -4.98 21.60
C ASP A 73 0.83 -4.54 20.20
N PRO A 74 0.57 -3.28 19.80
CA PRO A 74 0.99 -2.78 18.50
C PRO A 74 2.51 -2.82 18.31
N ARG A 75 3.32 -2.91 19.38
CA ARG A 75 4.78 -3.00 19.28
C ARG A 75 5.27 -4.36 18.78
N TYR A 76 4.49 -5.43 18.99
CA TYR A 76 4.93 -6.82 18.78
C TYR A 76 3.97 -7.59 17.88
N LEU A 77 3.71 -7.03 16.70
CA LEU A 77 2.78 -7.64 15.74
C LEU A 77 3.25 -9.04 15.29
N PRO A 78 2.32 -9.97 15.02
CA PRO A 78 2.67 -11.36 14.67
C PRO A 78 3.54 -11.49 13.43
N TRP A 79 3.38 -10.60 12.45
CA TRP A 79 4.13 -10.59 11.20
C TRP A 79 5.54 -9.99 11.33
N LEU A 80 5.87 -9.34 12.46
CA LEU A 80 7.21 -8.85 12.70
C LEU A 80 8.18 -10.02 12.90
N PRO A 81 9.41 -9.93 12.33
CA PRO A 81 10.45 -10.93 12.55
C PRO A 81 10.73 -11.16 14.03
N SER A 82 11.12 -12.39 14.39
CA SER A 82 11.49 -12.73 15.77
C SER A 82 12.62 -11.86 16.33
N LEU A 83 13.51 -11.36 15.45
CA LEU A 83 14.58 -10.43 15.83
C LEU A 83 14.05 -9.14 16.46
N CYS A 84 12.86 -8.67 16.07
CA CYS A 84 12.20 -7.51 16.67
C CYS A 84 11.73 -7.75 18.11
N ARG A 85 11.77 -8.99 18.62
CA ARG A 85 11.31 -9.36 19.96
C ARG A 85 12.46 -9.53 20.96
N VAL A 86 13.70 -9.35 20.53
CA VAL A 86 14.88 -9.53 21.39
C VAL A 86 14.96 -8.44 22.46
N ASN A 87 14.87 -7.18 22.05
CA ASN A 87 14.81 -6.01 22.93
C ASN A 87 14.24 -4.80 22.16
N GLU A 88 13.98 -3.69 22.86
CA GLU A 88 13.39 -2.48 22.25
C GLU A 88 14.27 -1.84 21.17
N ALA A 89 15.60 -1.85 21.36
CA ALA A 89 16.54 -1.29 20.40
C ALA A 89 16.54 -2.10 19.08
N ALA A 90 16.52 -3.42 19.18
CA ALA A 90 16.37 -4.35 18.06
C ALA A 90 15.02 -4.18 17.38
N ARG A 91 13.94 -4.06 18.17
CA ARG A 91 12.58 -3.80 17.65
C ARG A 91 12.58 -2.57 16.77
N LEU A 92 13.10 -1.45 17.25
CA LEU A 92 13.12 -0.19 16.51
C LEU A 92 13.97 -0.30 15.24
N ASP A 93 15.22 -0.75 15.37
CA ASP A 93 16.18 -0.74 14.27
C ASP A 93 15.78 -1.70 13.13
N VAL A 94 15.40 -2.93 13.48
CA VAL A 94 15.00 -3.96 12.51
C VAL A 94 13.65 -3.61 11.87
N SER A 95 12.68 -3.12 12.66
CA SER A 95 11.38 -2.75 12.10
C SER A 95 11.49 -1.54 11.19
N LEU A 96 12.33 -0.54 11.50
CA LEU A 96 12.56 0.60 10.61
C LEU A 96 13.21 0.17 9.30
N PHE A 97 14.16 -0.76 9.34
CA PHE A 97 14.69 -1.39 8.13
C PHE A 97 13.57 -2.06 7.31
N LEU A 98 12.73 -2.86 7.97
CA LEU A 98 11.62 -3.56 7.33
C LEU A 98 10.62 -2.60 6.67
N LEU A 99 10.21 -1.55 7.39
CA LEU A 99 9.30 -0.51 6.90
C LEU A 99 9.83 0.18 5.63
N ARG A 100 11.15 0.36 5.51
CA ARG A 100 11.80 0.98 4.33
C ARG A 100 11.78 0.09 3.10
N ILE A 101 11.94 -1.22 3.27
CA ILE A 101 12.08 -2.16 2.15
C ILE A 101 10.76 -2.80 1.71
N ALA A 102 9.74 -2.75 2.57
CA ALA A 102 8.44 -3.37 2.34
C ALA A 102 7.48 -2.53 1.49
N GLU A 103 6.48 -3.20 0.94
CA GLU A 103 5.24 -2.66 0.38
C GLU A 103 4.09 -3.05 1.30
N PHE A 104 3.35 -2.06 1.81
CA PHE A 104 2.20 -2.31 2.67
C PHE A 104 0.91 -2.23 1.88
N SER A 105 0.22 -3.37 1.78
CA SER A 105 -1.10 -3.48 1.16
C SER A 105 -2.18 -3.08 2.16
N ILE A 106 -3.01 -2.10 1.81
CA ILE A 106 -4.16 -1.65 2.57
C ILE A 106 -5.41 -1.94 1.73
N LEU A 107 -6.22 -2.88 2.21
CA LEU A 107 -7.42 -3.34 1.51
C LEU A 107 -8.63 -2.45 1.84
N TYR A 108 -8.77 -2.01 3.09
CA TYR A 108 -9.89 -1.18 3.56
C TYR A 108 -9.43 -0.01 4.42
N PRO A 109 -10.18 1.12 4.49
CA PRO A 109 -9.81 2.25 5.33
C PRO A 109 -9.79 1.89 6.82
N ALA A 110 -10.60 0.91 7.25
CA ALA A 110 -10.64 0.42 8.63
C ALA A 110 -9.30 -0.19 9.11
N GLN A 111 -8.38 -0.49 8.20
CA GLN A 111 -7.04 -1.00 8.54
C GLN A 111 -6.03 0.13 8.81
N ILE A 112 -6.36 1.36 8.41
CA ILE A 112 -5.47 2.51 8.61
C ILE A 112 -5.30 2.82 10.11
N PRO A 113 -6.34 2.87 10.95
CA PRO A 113 -6.17 3.13 12.38
C PRO A 113 -5.24 2.17 13.13
N PRO A 114 -5.38 0.83 13.06
CA PRO A 114 -4.44 -0.08 13.74
C PRO A 114 -3.03 0.02 13.17
N PHE A 115 -2.88 0.27 11.85
CA PHE A 115 -1.57 0.48 11.27
C PHE A 115 -0.93 1.79 11.73
N ILE A 116 -1.70 2.86 11.88
CA ILE A 116 -1.26 4.12 12.50
C ILE A 116 -0.76 3.88 13.93
N LEU A 117 -1.51 3.13 14.75
CA LEU A 117 -1.09 2.82 16.13
C LEU A 117 0.26 2.12 16.16
N PHE A 118 0.50 1.18 15.24
CA PHE A 118 1.82 0.57 15.07
C PHE A 118 2.91 1.58 14.70
N LEU A 119 2.68 2.45 13.72
CA LEU A 119 3.65 3.46 13.29
C LEU A 119 3.93 4.51 14.36
N GLU A 120 2.97 4.76 15.26
CA GLU A 120 3.10 5.63 16.42
C GLU A 120 3.90 4.99 17.57
N THR A 121 4.17 3.68 17.53
CA THR A 121 5.09 3.03 18.48
C THR A 121 6.56 3.41 18.26
N PHE A 122 6.87 4.14 17.18
CA PHE A 122 8.21 4.63 16.88
C PHE A 122 8.34 6.09 17.34
N PRO A 123 9.44 6.46 18.02
CA PRO A 123 9.60 7.81 18.56
C PRO A 123 9.64 8.85 17.44
N GLU A 124 9.18 10.07 17.74
CA GLU A 124 9.31 11.24 16.85
C GLU A 124 8.71 11.05 15.44
N GLY A 125 7.76 10.13 15.27
CA GLY A 125 7.11 9.89 13.98
C GLY A 125 8.02 9.25 12.92
N ILE A 126 9.15 8.67 13.32
CA ILE A 126 10.08 8.03 12.37
C ILE A 126 9.45 6.80 11.70
N GLY A 127 8.44 6.17 12.31
CA GLY A 127 7.68 5.07 11.72
C GLY A 127 6.99 5.50 10.41
N PHE A 128 6.27 6.62 10.41
CA PHE A 128 5.67 7.19 9.19
C PHE A 128 6.73 7.59 8.17
N SER A 129 7.82 8.20 8.66
CA SER A 129 8.94 8.62 7.82
C SER A 129 9.73 7.46 7.22
N ALA A 130 9.55 6.22 7.69
CA ALA A 130 10.17 5.01 7.15
C ALA A 130 9.37 4.38 6.01
N ILE A 131 8.07 4.67 5.88
CA ILE A 131 7.22 4.13 4.81
C ILE A 131 7.68 4.66 3.44
N ARG A 132 7.89 3.74 2.49
CA ARG A 132 8.29 4.08 1.11
C ARG A 132 7.25 3.68 0.07
N ARG A 133 6.50 2.60 0.31
CA ARG A 133 5.59 2.00 -0.67
C ARG A 133 4.26 1.58 -0.05
N LEU A 134 3.16 1.99 -0.70
CA LEU A 134 1.79 1.62 -0.30
C LEU A 134 1.02 1.06 -1.50
N ASP A 135 0.25 -0.01 -1.27
CA ASP A 135 -0.68 -0.59 -2.25
C ASP A 135 -2.13 -0.56 -1.73
N PHE A 136 -2.99 0.26 -2.32
CA PHE A 136 -4.39 0.38 -1.94
C PHE A 136 -5.27 -0.46 -2.85
N GLN A 137 -5.56 -1.69 -2.41
CA GLN A 137 -6.12 -2.74 -3.25
C GLN A 137 -7.60 -2.56 -3.61
N LEU A 138 -8.36 -1.79 -2.82
CA LEU A 138 -9.77 -1.45 -3.11
C LEU A 138 -10.00 0.05 -3.00
N PHE A 139 -9.03 0.86 -3.46
CA PHE A 139 -9.10 2.31 -3.41
C PHE A 139 -10.41 2.83 -4.03
N GLY A 140 -10.77 2.35 -5.22
CA GLY A 140 -11.98 2.77 -5.93
C GLY A 140 -13.30 2.37 -5.26
N ARG A 141 -13.30 1.45 -4.29
CA ARG A 141 -14.54 1.08 -3.57
C ARG A 141 -14.90 2.07 -2.48
N HIS A 142 -13.92 2.82 -1.97
CA HIS A 142 -14.15 3.77 -0.90
C HIS A 142 -14.46 5.16 -1.47
N ARG A 143 -15.69 5.63 -1.20
CA ARG A 143 -16.10 6.99 -1.50
C ARG A 143 -16.15 7.76 -0.17
N PRO A 144 -15.29 8.78 0.04
CA PRO A 144 -15.39 9.63 1.21
C PRO A 144 -16.77 10.28 1.29
N LEU A 145 -17.24 10.54 2.50
CA LEU A 145 -18.46 11.32 2.73
C LEU A 145 -18.26 12.74 2.20
N PHE A 146 -19.33 13.39 1.77
CA PHE A 146 -19.26 14.78 1.29
C PHE A 146 -18.65 15.68 2.37
N GLY A 147 -17.63 16.45 2.00
CA GLY A 147 -16.90 17.32 2.92
C GLY A 147 -15.83 16.63 3.79
N SER A 148 -15.75 15.29 3.76
CA SER A 148 -14.67 14.55 4.42
C SER A 148 -13.49 14.31 3.47
N GLY A 149 -12.28 14.25 4.03
CA GLY A 149 -11.07 13.83 3.32
C GLY A 149 -11.14 12.36 2.91
N ASN A 150 -10.32 11.96 1.93
CA ASN A 150 -10.15 10.55 1.61
C ASN A 150 -9.11 9.98 2.60
N PRO A 151 -9.50 9.06 3.49
CA PRO A 151 -8.61 8.56 4.54
C PRO A 151 -7.34 7.90 4.00
N TYR A 152 -7.38 7.32 2.80
CA TYR A 152 -6.17 6.81 2.15
C TYR A 152 -5.19 7.93 1.81
N ILE A 153 -5.69 9.03 1.23
CA ILE A 153 -4.86 10.18 0.86
C ILE A 153 -4.36 10.90 2.12
N ASP A 154 -5.20 11.03 3.15
CA ASP A 154 -4.80 11.63 4.42
C ASP A 154 -3.69 10.81 5.09
N PHE A 155 -3.78 9.48 5.01
CA PHE A 155 -2.70 8.59 5.47
C PHE A 155 -1.43 8.73 4.61
N MET A 156 -1.54 8.80 3.28
CA MET A 156 -0.38 9.04 2.40
C MET A 156 0.36 10.33 2.78
N LYS A 157 -0.38 11.41 3.09
CA LYS A 157 0.19 12.71 3.51
C LYS A 157 0.96 12.63 4.83
N ARG A 158 0.58 11.73 5.74
CA ARG A 158 1.33 11.48 6.98
C ARG A 158 2.68 10.81 6.75
N CYS A 159 2.92 10.25 5.56
CA CYS A 159 4.15 9.53 5.22
C CYS A 159 5.08 10.41 4.36
N PRO A 160 5.95 11.27 4.95
CA PRO A 160 6.66 12.33 4.23
C PRO A 160 7.64 11.82 3.17
N ASN A 161 8.12 10.59 3.32
CA ASN A 161 9.09 9.95 2.42
C ASN A 161 8.45 8.88 1.52
N LEU A 162 7.12 8.88 1.39
CA LEU A 162 6.39 7.99 0.51
C LEU A 162 6.79 8.26 -0.95
N SER A 163 7.39 7.26 -1.60
CA SER A 163 7.94 7.40 -2.95
C SER A 163 7.11 6.64 -3.98
N GLN A 164 6.50 5.52 -3.63
CA GLN A 164 5.70 4.70 -4.55
C GLN A 164 4.30 4.44 -4.00
N ILE A 165 3.31 4.60 -4.86
CA ILE A 165 1.92 4.28 -4.55
C ILE A 165 1.33 3.43 -5.67
N ARG A 166 0.58 2.40 -5.30
CA ARG A 166 -0.34 1.68 -6.18
C ARG A 166 -1.76 1.90 -5.68
N ILE A 167 -2.66 2.31 -6.57
CA ILE A 167 -4.10 2.44 -6.28
C ILE A 167 -4.88 1.59 -7.27
N LYS A 168 -5.84 0.80 -6.78
CA LYS A 168 -6.68 -0.05 -7.62
C LYS A 168 -8.11 0.45 -7.66
N PHE A 169 -8.62 0.67 -8.86
CA PHE A 169 -10.01 0.99 -9.11
C PHE A 169 -10.78 -0.24 -9.53
N ASP A 170 -11.87 -0.48 -8.81
CA ASP A 170 -12.88 -1.40 -9.28
C ASP A 170 -13.75 -0.68 -10.32
N VAL A 171 -13.82 -1.23 -11.54
CA VAL A 171 -14.53 -0.63 -12.68
C VAL A 171 -16.01 -0.38 -12.38
N ASP A 172 -16.60 -1.17 -11.49
CA ASP A 172 -17.97 -1.01 -11.03
C ASP A 172 -18.23 0.35 -10.39
N TYR A 173 -17.21 0.90 -9.74
CA TYR A 173 -17.29 2.15 -9.01
C TYR A 173 -16.89 3.37 -9.87
N LEU A 174 -16.29 3.12 -11.04
CA LEU A 174 -16.01 4.10 -12.08
C LEU A 174 -17.24 4.33 -12.99
N ALA A 175 -18.12 3.34 -13.11
CA ALA A 175 -19.41 3.52 -13.74
C ALA A 175 -20.38 4.28 -12.82
N GLN A 176 -21.16 5.20 -13.40
CA GLN A 176 -22.31 5.79 -12.74
C GLN A 176 -23.43 4.75 -12.73
N GLN A 177 -23.79 4.25 -11.55
CA GLN A 177 -25.11 3.65 -11.39
C GLN A 177 -26.10 4.81 -11.41
N SER A 178 -26.92 4.91 -12.45
CA SER A 178 -27.96 5.93 -12.65
C SER A 178 -29.14 5.83 -11.66
N TRP A 179 -28.90 5.33 -10.45
CA TRP A 179 -29.97 5.04 -9.48
C TRP A 179 -29.94 6.14 -8.42
N ASP A 180 -30.70 7.20 -8.65
CA ASP A 180 -31.05 8.17 -7.60
C ASP A 180 -32.05 7.52 -6.64
N TRP A 181 -31.54 6.74 -5.68
CA TRP A 181 -32.33 6.26 -4.55
C TRP A 181 -32.84 7.40 -3.64
N ARG A 182 -32.39 8.64 -3.88
CA ARG A 182 -32.78 9.82 -3.11
C ARG A 182 -34.24 10.24 -3.35
N ASP A 183 -34.85 9.81 -4.45
CA ASP A 183 -36.23 10.17 -4.79
C ASP A 183 -37.26 9.13 -4.32
N GLY A 184 -37.08 8.49 -3.16
CA GLY A 184 -38.14 7.75 -2.45
C GLY A 184 -38.87 6.65 -3.23
N ALA A 185 -38.43 6.34 -4.45
CA ALA A 185 -39.09 5.43 -5.36
C ALA A 185 -38.59 4.03 -5.01
N PHE A 186 -39.31 3.39 -4.11
CA PHE A 186 -39.19 1.96 -3.80
C PHE A 186 -39.51 1.05 -5.00
N MET A 187 -39.79 1.61 -6.18
CA MET A 187 -40.03 0.83 -7.38
C MET A 187 -38.74 0.70 -8.19
N PRO A 188 -38.19 -0.52 -8.34
CA PRO A 188 -37.21 -0.75 -9.38
C PRO A 188 -37.80 -0.28 -10.72
N PRO A 189 -37.04 0.41 -11.58
CA PRO A 189 -37.51 0.89 -12.87
C PRO A 189 -38.29 -0.19 -13.63
N MET A 190 -39.58 0.05 -13.86
CA MET A 190 -40.46 -0.91 -14.56
C MET A 190 -40.10 -1.11 -16.04
N LYS A 191 -39.17 -0.31 -16.59
CA LYS A 191 -38.71 -0.39 -17.97
C LYS A 191 -37.21 -0.61 -18.00
N LEU A 192 -36.77 -1.69 -18.66
CA LEU A 192 -35.37 -2.06 -18.86
C LEU A 192 -34.50 -0.94 -19.49
N GLN A 193 -35.12 -0.03 -20.24
CA GLN A 193 -34.43 0.93 -21.12
C GLN A 193 -33.74 2.11 -20.41
N SER A 194 -33.93 2.32 -19.10
CA SER A 194 -33.35 3.48 -18.40
C SER A 194 -32.01 3.21 -17.68
N PHE A 195 -31.45 2.01 -17.81
CA PHE A 195 -30.19 1.65 -17.18
C PHE A 195 -28.97 1.88 -18.08
N HIS A 196 -28.72 3.12 -18.46
CA HIS A 196 -27.44 3.47 -19.07
C HIS A 196 -26.37 3.59 -17.99
N ARG A 197 -25.56 2.54 -17.78
CA ARG A 197 -24.31 2.66 -17.02
C ARG A 197 -23.33 3.50 -17.83
N ARG A 198 -23.37 4.82 -17.63
CA ARG A 198 -22.40 5.74 -18.22
C ARG A 198 -21.12 5.69 -17.37
N VAL A 199 -19.97 5.59 -18.01
CA VAL A 199 -18.69 5.82 -17.32
C VAL A 199 -18.70 7.25 -16.79
N ARG A 200 -18.38 7.44 -15.50
CA ARG A 200 -18.34 8.77 -14.90
C ARG A 200 -17.38 9.68 -15.67
N GLU A 201 -17.71 10.95 -15.73
CA GLU A 201 -16.79 11.92 -16.30
C GLU A 201 -15.56 12.06 -15.41
N LEU A 202 -14.42 12.42 -16.01
CA LEU A 202 -13.15 12.52 -15.28
C LEU A 202 -13.25 13.45 -14.06
N HIS A 203 -13.96 14.58 -14.21
CA HIS A 203 -14.12 15.57 -13.14
C HIS A 203 -14.88 14.99 -11.93
N ASP A 204 -15.90 14.15 -12.18
CA ASP A 204 -16.64 13.45 -11.13
C ASP A 204 -15.74 12.49 -10.37
N ILE A 205 -14.90 11.74 -11.08
CA ILE A 205 -13.97 10.78 -10.46
C ILE A 205 -12.96 11.52 -9.58
N ILE A 206 -12.39 12.61 -10.08
CA ILE A 206 -11.47 13.45 -9.31
C ILE A 206 -12.14 13.98 -8.04
N ALA A 207 -13.39 14.45 -8.15
CA ALA A 207 -14.14 15.00 -7.03
C ALA A 207 -14.55 13.91 -6.02
N VAL A 208 -15.15 12.80 -6.49
CA VAL A 208 -15.66 11.70 -5.66
C VAL A 208 -14.55 11.07 -4.83
N TYR A 209 -13.35 10.87 -5.40
CA TYR A 209 -12.24 10.22 -4.69
C TYR A 209 -11.23 11.21 -4.08
N SER A 210 -11.51 12.52 -4.16
CA SER A 210 -10.63 13.60 -3.68
C SER A 210 -9.19 13.51 -4.21
N LEU A 211 -9.02 13.11 -5.48
CA LEU A 211 -7.71 12.77 -6.07
C LEU A 211 -6.73 13.94 -6.14
N LYS A 212 -7.21 15.18 -6.00
CA LYS A 212 -6.34 16.37 -5.95
C LYS A 212 -5.29 16.28 -4.84
N GLY A 213 -5.62 15.64 -3.71
CA GLY A 213 -4.67 15.49 -2.61
C GLY A 213 -3.46 14.59 -2.95
N ILE A 214 -3.55 13.74 -3.97
CA ILE A 214 -2.38 12.96 -4.45
C ILE A 214 -1.31 13.88 -5.04
N LEU A 215 -1.70 15.01 -5.64
CA LEU A 215 -0.76 15.99 -6.20
C LEU A 215 0.02 16.74 -5.10
N GLU A 216 -0.33 16.57 -3.82
CA GLU A 216 0.31 17.21 -2.66
C GLU A 216 1.40 16.32 -2.03
N LEU A 217 1.64 15.12 -2.57
CA LEU A 217 2.59 14.16 -1.99
C LEU A 217 4.02 14.42 -2.46
N ASP A 218 4.80 15.24 -1.75
CA ASP A 218 6.06 15.84 -2.21
C ASP A 218 7.16 14.89 -2.68
N ARG A 219 7.32 13.72 -2.04
CA ARG A 219 8.38 12.75 -2.36
C ARG A 219 7.96 11.63 -3.30
N LEU A 220 6.71 11.65 -3.78
CA LEU A 220 6.21 10.65 -4.71
C LEU A 220 7.00 10.68 -6.02
N ASN A 221 7.54 9.53 -6.42
CA ASN A 221 8.26 9.34 -7.68
C ASN A 221 7.52 8.40 -8.65
N LYS A 222 6.66 7.52 -8.14
CA LYS A 222 5.90 6.55 -8.92
C LYS A 222 4.47 6.40 -8.42
N LEU A 223 3.51 6.46 -9.34
CA LEU A 223 2.10 6.21 -9.09
C LEU A 223 1.57 5.19 -10.09
N THR A 224 1.18 4.02 -9.61
CA THR A 224 0.56 2.97 -10.44
C THR A 224 -0.95 3.00 -10.23
N ILE A 225 -1.69 3.19 -11.30
CA ILE A 225 -3.15 3.03 -11.32
C ILE A 225 -3.48 1.68 -11.95
N GLU A 226 -4.15 0.84 -11.19
CA GLU A 226 -4.69 -0.43 -11.68
C GLU A 226 -6.20 -0.30 -11.81
N ALA A 227 -6.76 -0.91 -12.86
CA ALA A 227 -8.20 -1.03 -13.02
C ALA A 227 -8.58 -2.51 -13.15
N TRP A 228 -9.59 -2.93 -12.39
CA TRP A 228 -10.02 -4.32 -12.36
C TRP A 228 -11.53 -4.48 -12.11
N PRO A 229 -12.22 -5.39 -12.80
CA PRO A 229 -11.83 -5.96 -14.10
C PRO A 229 -11.74 -4.85 -15.15
N ARG A 230 -10.93 -4.99 -16.20
CA ARG A 230 -10.88 -3.96 -17.28
C ARG A 230 -12.25 -3.77 -17.93
N VAL A 231 -12.89 -4.90 -18.22
CA VAL A 231 -14.16 -4.99 -18.91
C VAL A 231 -15.14 -5.70 -17.99
N ARG A 232 -16.26 -5.04 -17.71
CA ARG A 232 -17.41 -5.69 -17.07
C ARG A 232 -18.42 -6.09 -18.12
N VAL A 233 -18.91 -7.32 -18.01
CA VAL A 233 -20.14 -7.76 -18.67
C VAL A 233 -21.19 -7.93 -17.58
N GLY A 234 -22.18 -7.06 -17.58
CA GLY A 234 -23.36 -7.22 -16.74
C GLY A 234 -24.49 -7.80 -17.58
N ASP A 235 -25.06 -8.90 -17.12
CA ASP A 235 -26.37 -9.34 -17.60
C ASP A 235 -27.43 -8.65 -16.75
N GLN A 236 -28.28 -7.85 -17.38
CA GLN A 236 -29.43 -7.25 -16.71
C GLN A 236 -30.70 -7.95 -17.21
N TYR A 237 -31.22 -8.85 -16.37
CA TYR A 237 -32.46 -9.61 -16.61
C TYR A 237 -32.46 -10.52 -17.86
N GLY A 238 -31.30 -10.99 -18.33
CA GLY A 238 -31.20 -11.98 -19.40
C GLY A 238 -31.27 -11.40 -20.81
N VAL A 239 -31.22 -10.07 -21.00
CA VAL A 239 -31.53 -9.45 -22.29
C VAL A 239 -30.38 -8.63 -22.91
N GLU A 240 -29.51 -7.99 -22.13
CA GLU A 240 -28.37 -7.24 -22.71
C GLU A 240 -27.10 -7.31 -21.84
N ASN A 241 -26.05 -7.87 -22.44
CA ASN A 241 -24.69 -7.86 -21.92
C ASN A 241 -24.05 -6.49 -22.21
N MET A 242 -24.14 -5.53 -21.29
CA MET A 242 -23.45 -4.25 -21.48
C MET A 242 -21.96 -4.43 -21.18
N LEU A 243 -21.14 -4.24 -22.22
CA LEU A 243 -19.68 -4.22 -22.13
C LEU A 243 -19.22 -2.80 -21.80
N VAL A 244 -18.71 -2.59 -20.58
CA VAL A 244 -18.16 -1.28 -20.17
C VAL A 244 -16.64 -1.35 -20.12
N ASP A 245 -15.96 -0.76 -21.10
CA ASP A 245 -14.50 -0.55 -21.08
C ASP A 245 -14.17 0.79 -20.42
N CYS A 246 -13.62 0.74 -19.20
CA CYS A 246 -13.20 1.93 -18.46
C CYS A 246 -11.76 2.37 -18.77
N ALA A 247 -11.00 1.63 -19.58
CA ALA A 247 -9.61 1.96 -19.90
C ALA A 247 -9.43 3.36 -20.50
N PRO A 248 -10.29 3.86 -21.42
CA PRO A 248 -10.18 5.22 -21.94
C PRO A 248 -10.26 6.29 -20.84
N MET A 249 -11.16 6.11 -19.87
CA MET A 249 -11.28 7.03 -18.73
C MET A 249 -10.03 6.94 -17.85
N VAL A 250 -9.55 5.73 -17.51
CA VAL A 250 -8.36 5.59 -16.65
C VAL A 250 -7.12 6.21 -17.30
N ARG A 251 -6.99 6.12 -18.63
CA ARG A 251 -5.94 6.82 -19.38
C ARG A 251 -6.06 8.34 -19.28
N GLN A 252 -7.27 8.89 -19.34
CA GLN A 252 -7.49 10.33 -19.11
C GLN A 252 -7.11 10.73 -17.67
N LEU A 253 -7.43 9.89 -16.68
CA LEU A 253 -7.03 10.13 -15.29
C LEU A 253 -5.50 10.14 -15.12
N VAL A 254 -4.81 9.19 -15.75
CA VAL A 254 -3.34 9.12 -15.75
C VAL A 254 -2.73 10.36 -16.41
N GLN A 255 -3.28 10.79 -17.55
CA GLN A 255 -2.86 12.02 -18.22
C GLN A 255 -3.06 13.25 -17.33
N TRP A 256 -4.23 13.38 -16.69
CA TRP A 256 -4.52 14.46 -15.76
C TRP A 256 -3.54 14.49 -14.57
N LEU A 257 -3.19 13.33 -13.99
CA LEU A 257 -2.20 13.24 -12.92
C LEU A 257 -0.81 13.67 -13.37
N ARG A 258 -0.35 13.20 -14.54
CA ARG A 258 0.96 13.60 -15.11
C ARG A 258 1.02 15.12 -15.30
N GLU A 259 -0.01 15.70 -15.87
CA GLU A 259 -0.10 17.15 -16.07
C GLU A 259 -0.18 17.90 -14.74
N GLY A 260 -0.91 17.37 -13.76
CA GLY A 260 -1.01 17.92 -12.41
C GLY A 260 0.35 17.98 -11.69
N PHE A 261 1.13 16.90 -11.74
CA PHE A 261 2.49 16.88 -11.18
C PHE A 261 3.43 17.81 -11.95
N ARG A 262 3.39 17.80 -13.29
CA ARG A 262 4.21 18.69 -14.12
C ARG A 262 3.94 20.17 -13.84
N LYS A 263 2.67 20.57 -13.66
CA LYS A 263 2.30 21.95 -13.29
C LYS A 263 2.86 22.38 -11.93
N LYS A 264 3.14 21.42 -11.03
CA LYS A 264 3.82 21.65 -9.76
C LYS A 264 5.36 21.56 -9.86
N GLY A 265 5.92 21.47 -11.06
CA GLY A 265 7.36 21.34 -11.27
C GLY A 265 7.93 19.98 -10.88
N ARG A 266 7.11 18.92 -10.92
CA ARG A 266 7.51 17.57 -10.50
C ARG A 266 7.34 16.55 -11.62
N GLU A 267 8.30 15.65 -11.73
CA GLU A 267 8.25 14.50 -12.62
C GLU A 267 7.95 13.24 -11.81
N VAL A 268 6.75 12.67 -12.03
CA VAL A 268 6.28 11.45 -11.38
C VAL A 268 5.95 10.43 -12.46
N GLU A 269 6.49 9.21 -12.35
CA GLU A 269 6.16 8.09 -13.21
C GLU A 269 4.72 7.63 -12.91
N VAL A 270 3.74 8.16 -13.63
CA VAL A 270 2.33 7.71 -13.52
C VAL A 270 2.08 6.62 -14.56
N LEU A 271 1.76 5.42 -14.11
CA LEU A 271 1.50 4.24 -14.94
C LEU A 271 0.05 3.80 -14.87
N PHE A 272 -0.47 3.30 -15.98
CA PHE A 272 -1.69 2.50 -16.01
C PHE A 272 -1.26 1.04 -16.22
N VAL A 273 -1.63 0.17 -15.28
CA VAL A 273 -1.38 -1.27 -15.37
C VAL A 273 -2.72 -1.99 -15.41
N GLU A 274 -2.88 -2.88 -16.38
CA GLU A 274 -4.01 -3.81 -16.39
C GLU A 274 -3.72 -4.88 -15.35
N ALA A 275 -4.62 -5.05 -14.38
CA ALA A 275 -4.43 -6.04 -13.32
C ALA A 275 -4.28 -7.44 -13.95
N SER A 276 -3.19 -8.12 -13.60
CA SER A 276 -2.69 -9.35 -14.24
C SER A 276 -3.55 -10.61 -14.05
N SER A 277 -4.77 -10.47 -13.53
CA SER A 277 -5.76 -11.56 -13.64
C SER A 277 -6.53 -11.36 -14.95
N PRO A 278 -6.39 -12.25 -15.96
CA PRO A 278 -7.25 -12.25 -17.13
C PRO A 278 -8.68 -12.55 -16.66
N GLY A 279 -9.44 -11.51 -16.36
CA GLY A 279 -10.69 -11.62 -15.62
C GLY A 279 -11.77 -10.77 -16.28
N LEU A 280 -12.40 -11.29 -17.32
CA LEU A 280 -13.79 -10.96 -17.61
C LEU A 280 -14.61 -11.41 -16.39
N ARG A 281 -15.18 -10.48 -15.63
CA ARG A 281 -16.18 -10.84 -14.61
C ARG A 281 -17.57 -10.75 -15.22
N TRP A 282 -18.25 -11.89 -15.19
CA TRP A 282 -19.68 -11.99 -15.41
C TRP A 282 -20.41 -11.84 -14.08
N THR A 283 -21.41 -10.98 -14.05
CA THR A 283 -22.38 -10.93 -12.95
C THR A 283 -23.76 -11.08 -13.56
N GLY A 284 -24.38 -12.24 -13.38
CA GLY A 284 -25.77 -12.53 -13.68
C GLY A 284 -26.44 -13.13 -12.45
N GLN A 285 -27.71 -12.82 -12.23
CA GLN A 285 -28.55 -13.57 -11.29
C GLN A 285 -29.12 -14.77 -12.07
N ILE A 286 -28.83 -15.99 -11.60
CA ILE A 286 -29.50 -17.21 -12.08
C ILE A 286 -30.88 -17.27 -11.44
#